data_AF-A0A377ZX47-F1
#
_entry.id   AF-A0A377ZX47-F1
#
_cell.length_a   1.000
_cell.length_b   1.000
_cell.length_c   1.000
_cell.angle_alpha   90.00
_cell.angle_beta   90.00
_cell.angle_gamma   90.00
#
_symmetry.space_group_name_H-M   'P 1'
#
loop_
_entity.id
_entity.type
_entity.pdbx_description
1 polymer ?
#
loop_
_entity_poly.entity_id
_entity_poly.type
_entity_poly.pdbx_seq_one_letter_code
_entity_poly.pdbx_strand_id
1 'polypeptide(L)'
;MLQFRAIALAVAGSLALAAPAFAGKLSIVIDDFGYRPQTENQVLALPATISVAVLPNAPHAREMATKAHNQGHEVLIHLPMAPLSKQPLEKDTLRPEMSSEEIERIIREAYGKSLTPSG
;
A
#
# COMPACT_ATOMS: atom_id res chain seq x y z
N MET A 1 -19.38 21.82 50.67
CA MET A 1 -19.74 20.44 50.27
C MET A 1 -20.74 20.39 49.10
N LEU A 2 -21.79 21.22 49.07
CA LEU A 2 -22.84 21.18 48.04
C LEU A 2 -22.37 21.68 46.65
N GLN A 3 -21.54 22.73 46.60
CA GLN A 3 -20.98 23.25 45.35
C GLN A 3 -20.03 22.27 44.64
N PHE A 4 -19.23 21.52 45.40
CA PHE A 4 -18.36 20.47 44.85
C PHE A 4 -19.15 19.35 44.18
N ARG A 5 -20.31 18.97 44.75
CA ARG A 5 -21.19 17.94 44.18
C ARG A 5 -21.84 18.42 42.88
N ALA A 6 -22.29 19.67 42.84
CA ALA A 6 -22.88 20.25 41.63
C ALA A 6 -21.87 20.33 40.48
N ILE A 7 -20.62 20.72 40.77
CA ILE A 7 -19.55 20.77 39.77
C ILE A 7 -19.20 19.35 39.28
N ALA A 8 -19.09 18.39 40.19
CA ALA A 8 -18.81 16.99 39.81
C ALA A 8 -19.91 16.40 38.91
N LEU A 9 -21.18 16.67 39.21
CA LEU A 9 -22.32 16.27 38.38
C LEU A 9 -22.30 16.94 36.99
N ALA A 10 -21.96 18.23 36.92
CA ALA A 10 -21.87 18.95 35.66
C ALA A 10 -20.72 18.44 34.77
N VAL A 11 -19.56 18.13 35.34
CA VAL A 11 -18.42 17.57 34.61
C VAL A 11 -18.73 16.15 34.11
N ALA A 12 -19.33 15.31 34.95
CA ALA A 12 -19.74 13.96 34.55
C ALA A 12 -20.80 13.98 33.44
N GLY A 13 -21.78 14.88 33.52
CA GLY A 13 -22.78 15.08 32.47
C GLY A 13 -22.16 15.56 31.14
N SER A 14 -21.17 16.46 31.21
CA SER A 14 -20.44 16.95 30.04
C SER A 14 -19.62 15.85 29.35
N LEU A 15 -18.95 15.00 30.13
CA LEU A 15 -18.20 13.85 29.59
C LEU A 15 -19.14 12.81 28.94
N ALA A 16 -20.32 12.59 29.51
CA ALA A 16 -21.30 11.63 28.98
C ALA A 16 -21.95 12.10 27.66
N LEU A 17 -21.96 13.42 27.40
CA LEU A 17 -22.49 14.03 26.17
C LEU A 17 -21.42 14.26 25.09
N ALA A 18 -20.14 13.97 25.38
CA ALA A 18 -19.09 14.05 24.39
C ALA A 18 -19.25 12.92 23.36
N ALA A 19 -19.61 13.28 22.12
CA ALA A 19 -19.64 12.31 21.03
C ALA A 19 -18.22 11.79 20.74
N PRO A 20 -18.03 10.47 20.52
CA PRO A 20 -16.73 9.96 20.10
C PRO A 20 -16.37 10.55 18.75
N ALA A 21 -15.25 11.27 18.69
CA ALA A 21 -14.65 11.67 17.43
C ALA A 21 -13.93 10.45 16.84
N PHE A 22 -14.41 9.95 15.71
CA PHE A 22 -13.72 8.90 14.98
C PHE A 22 -12.54 9.52 14.23
N ALA A 23 -11.33 9.04 14.50
CA ALA A 23 -10.17 9.38 13.70
C ALA A 23 -10.36 8.89 12.25
N GLY A 24 -9.91 9.69 11.28
CA GLY A 24 -9.83 9.25 9.88
C GLY A 24 -8.87 8.08 9.74
N LYS A 25 -9.16 7.16 8.82
CA LYS A 25 -8.23 6.08 8.44
C LYS A 25 -7.31 6.61 7.33
N LEU A 26 -6.01 6.37 7.47
CA LEU A 26 -4.98 6.71 6.48
C LEU A 26 -4.29 5.43 6.02
N SER A 27 -4.10 5.29 4.71
CA SER A 27 -3.22 4.28 4.11
C SER A 27 -2.12 4.98 3.33
N ILE A 28 -0.91 4.43 3.40
CA ILE A 28 0.26 4.92 2.68
C ILE A 28 0.81 3.75 1.87
N VAL A 29 0.93 3.96 0.56
CA VAL A 29 1.53 3.01 -0.37
C VAL A 29 2.78 3.66 -0.97
N ILE A 30 3.89 2.94 -0.96
CA ILE A 30 5.13 3.35 -1.64
C ILE A 30 5.30 2.53 -2.91
N ASP A 31 5.28 3.21 -4.06
CA ASP A 31 5.39 2.61 -5.39
C ASP A 31 6.85 2.35 -5.81
N ASP A 32 7.01 1.75 -7.00
CA ASP A 32 8.27 1.53 -7.71
C ASP A 32 9.29 0.61 -7.02
N PHE A 33 8.82 -0.41 -6.29
CA PHE A 33 9.70 -1.44 -5.76
C PHE A 33 10.21 -2.40 -6.84
N GLY A 34 11.44 -2.89 -6.66
CA GLY A 34 12.06 -3.95 -7.45
C GLY A 34 13.29 -3.50 -8.24
N TYR A 35 13.69 -2.22 -8.16
CA TYR A 35 14.83 -1.68 -8.89
C TYR A 35 15.98 -1.22 -7.98
N ARG A 36 15.70 -0.84 -6.73
CA ARG A 36 16.68 -0.22 -5.82
C ARG A 36 16.64 -0.88 -4.44
N PRO A 37 17.14 -2.14 -4.29
CA PRO A 37 17.05 -2.87 -3.03
C PRO A 37 17.60 -2.10 -1.82
N GLN A 38 18.67 -1.30 -1.98
CA GLN A 38 19.26 -0.53 -0.88
C GLN A 38 18.29 0.49 -0.30
N THR A 39 17.61 1.26 -1.16
CA THR A 39 16.62 2.27 -0.75
C THR A 39 15.33 1.60 -0.30
N GLU A 40 14.87 0.59 -1.02
CA GLU A 40 13.65 -0.14 -0.70
C GLU A 40 13.77 -0.86 0.66
N ASN A 41 14.96 -1.36 1.02
CA ASN A 41 15.22 -1.92 2.35
C ASN A 41 15.11 -0.89 3.48
N GLN A 42 15.31 0.40 3.21
CA GLN A 42 15.06 1.47 4.19
C GLN A 42 13.56 1.69 4.36
N VAL A 43 12.78 1.60 3.28
CA VAL A 43 11.31 1.65 3.34
C VAL A 43 10.77 0.45 4.10
N LEU A 44 11.33 -0.75 3.89
CA LEU A 44 10.96 -1.95 4.65
C LEU A 44 11.38 -1.91 6.13
N ALA A 45 12.24 -0.96 6.54
CA ALA A 45 12.51 -0.72 7.95
C ALA A 45 11.44 0.16 8.65
N LEU A 46 10.51 0.74 7.89
CA LEU A 46 9.37 1.48 8.42
C LEU A 46 8.33 0.51 9.02
N PRO A 47 7.37 1.00 9.82
CA PRO A 47 6.31 0.15 10.37
C PRO A 47 5.54 -0.59 9.27
N ALA A 48 5.14 -1.84 9.55
CA ALA A 48 4.40 -2.72 8.65
C ALA A 48 3.03 -2.15 8.18
N THR A 49 2.56 -1.06 8.79
CA THR A 49 1.38 -0.30 8.34
C THR A 49 1.60 0.49 7.07
N ILE A 50 2.84 0.57 6.56
CA ILE A 50 3.15 1.11 5.24
C ILE A 50 3.07 -0.04 4.22
N SER A 51 2.19 0.08 3.24
CA SER A 51 2.09 -0.87 2.14
C SER A 51 3.11 -0.53 1.04
N VAL A 52 3.50 -1.52 0.24
CA VAL A 52 4.45 -1.33 -0.87
C VAL A 52 3.88 -1.89 -2.17
N ALA A 53 4.19 -1.27 -3.31
CA ALA A 53 3.76 -1.74 -4.62
C ALA A 53 4.96 -2.08 -5.51
N VAL A 54 4.98 -3.31 -6.02
CA VAL A 54 6.14 -3.91 -6.70
C VAL A 54 5.90 -3.99 -8.21
N LEU A 55 6.87 -3.52 -8.99
CA LEU A 55 6.87 -3.62 -10.44
C LEU A 55 7.17 -5.06 -10.87
N PRO A 56 6.29 -5.72 -11.65
CA PRO A 56 6.38 -7.17 -11.88
C PRO A 56 7.56 -7.62 -12.73
N ASN A 57 8.07 -6.73 -13.59
CA ASN A 57 9.19 -7.01 -14.48
C ASN A 57 10.52 -6.42 -13.97
N ALA A 58 10.54 -5.81 -12.78
CA ALA A 58 11.75 -5.25 -12.22
C ALA A 58 12.71 -6.38 -11.76
N PRO A 59 14.05 -6.19 -11.84
CA PRO A 59 15.03 -7.25 -11.59
C PRO A 59 14.91 -7.92 -10.21
N HIS A 60 14.52 -7.16 -9.19
CA HIS A 60 14.39 -7.63 -7.81
C HIS A 60 12.93 -7.76 -7.35
N ALA A 61 11.96 -7.75 -8.28
CA ALA A 61 10.54 -7.75 -7.97
C ALA A 61 10.16 -8.84 -6.95
N ARG A 62 10.50 -10.09 -7.26
CA ARG A 62 10.16 -11.24 -6.41
C ARG A 62 10.86 -11.21 -5.06
N GLU A 63 12.15 -10.88 -5.05
CA GLU A 63 12.96 -10.78 -3.83
C GLU A 63 12.34 -9.76 -2.87
N MET A 64 12.06 -8.56 -3.38
CA MET A 64 11.55 -7.45 -2.60
C MET A 64 10.10 -7.66 -2.15
N ALA A 65 9.25 -8.23 -3.00
CA ALA A 65 7.89 -8.62 -2.62
C ALA A 65 7.89 -9.67 -1.50
N THR A 66 8.72 -10.71 -1.63
CA THR A 66 8.84 -11.76 -0.61
C THR A 66 9.37 -11.19 0.71
N LYS A 67 10.37 -10.33 0.64
CA LYS A 67 10.95 -9.67 1.82
C LYS A 67 9.93 -8.77 2.52
N ALA A 68 9.20 -7.95 1.77
CA ALA A 68 8.16 -7.07 2.29
C ALA A 68 7.05 -7.87 2.99
N HIS A 69 6.55 -8.92 2.33
CA HIS A 69 5.53 -9.81 2.89
C HIS A 69 6.00 -10.48 4.19
N ASN A 70 7.22 -11.03 4.20
CA ASN A 70 7.79 -11.68 5.39
C ASN A 70 7.99 -10.71 6.57
N GLN A 71 8.11 -9.41 6.31
CA GLN A 71 8.20 -8.37 7.33
C GLN A 71 6.82 -7.81 7.74
N GLY A 72 5.74 -8.34 7.17
CA GLY A 72 4.36 -8.00 7.54
C GLY A 72 3.76 -6.83 6.77
N HIS A 73 4.45 -6.30 5.75
CA HIS A 73 3.88 -5.29 4.87
C HIS A 73 2.83 -5.88 3.94
N GLU A 74 1.78 -5.11 3.65
CA GLU A 74 0.90 -5.39 2.53
C GLU A 74 1.66 -5.12 1.21
N VAL A 75 1.55 -6.06 0.27
CA VAL A 75 2.25 -6.00 -1.02
C VAL A 75 1.24 -5.93 -2.15
N LEU A 76 1.34 -4.88 -2.96
CA LEU A 76 0.53 -4.63 -4.14
C LEU A 76 1.35 -4.86 -5.41
N ILE A 77 0.68 -5.06 -6.54
CA ILE A 77 1.33 -5.04 -7.85
C ILE A 77 1.26 -3.60 -8.39
N HIS A 78 2.42 -3.00 -8.64
CA HIS A 78 2.51 -1.74 -9.37
C HIS A 78 2.55 -2.04 -10.86
N LEU A 79 1.40 -1.98 -11.55
CA LEU A 79 1.30 -2.37 -12.95
C LEU A 79 1.52 -1.16 -13.86
N PRO A 80 2.51 -1.19 -14.78
CA PRO A 80 2.77 -0.06 -15.67
C PRO A 80 1.61 0.20 -16.63
N MET A 81 1.27 1.47 -16.82
CA MET A 81 0.25 1.92 -17.77
C MET A 81 0.81 3.02 -18.68
N ALA A 82 0.32 3.10 -19.91
CA ALA A 82 0.79 4.07 -20.88
C ALA A 82 0.61 5.51 -20.38
N PRO A 83 1.69 6.32 -20.34
CA PRO A 83 1.58 7.73 -20.00
C PRO A 83 0.94 8.51 -21.15
N LEU A 84 0.36 9.66 -20.84
CA LEU A 84 -0.15 10.60 -21.85
C LEU A 84 0.98 11.25 -22.66
N SER A 85 2.16 11.42 -22.06
CA SER A 85 3.36 11.96 -22.70
C SER A 85 4.20 10.87 -23.36
N LYS A 86 5.05 11.24 -24.33
CA LYS A 86 6.02 10.30 -24.90
C LYS A 86 7.16 10.04 -23.92
N GLN A 87 7.18 8.84 -23.34
CA GLN A 87 8.23 8.34 -22.47
C GLN A 87 8.55 6.88 -22.85
N PRO A 88 9.76 6.39 -22.54
CA PRO A 88 10.05 4.96 -22.61
C PRO A 88 9.02 4.17 -21.80
N LEU A 89 8.52 3.08 -22.37
CA LEU A 89 7.55 2.21 -21.70
C LEU A 89 8.27 1.04 -21.03
N GLU A 90 7.84 0.70 -19.83
CA GLU A 90 8.22 -0.54 -19.16
C GLU A 90 7.65 -1.75 -19.90
N LYS A 91 8.26 -2.92 -19.68
CA LYS A 91 7.74 -4.17 -20.24
C LYS A 91 6.34 -4.46 -19.70
N ASP A 92 5.47 -4.96 -20.58
CA ASP A 92 4.06 -5.29 -20.28
C ASP A 92 3.22 -4.08 -19.83
N THR A 93 3.60 -2.87 -20.26
CA THR A 93 2.80 -1.65 -20.05
C THR A 93 1.41 -1.79 -20.68
N LEU A 94 0.36 -1.63 -19.85
CA LEU A 94 -1.02 -1.62 -20.32
C LEU A 94 -1.30 -0.38 -21.17
N ARG A 95 -2.03 -0.57 -22.27
CA ARG A 95 -2.38 0.52 -23.20
C ARG A 95 -3.89 0.55 -23.47
N PRO A 96 -4.48 1.73 -23.73
CA PRO A 96 -5.93 1.86 -23.94
C PRO A 96 -6.50 1.03 -25.09
N GLU A 97 -5.69 0.74 -26.11
CA GLU A 97 -6.08 -0.02 -27.30
C GLU A 97 -6.02 -1.55 -27.13
N MET A 98 -5.56 -2.06 -25.98
CA MET A 98 -5.49 -3.49 -25.71
C MET A 98 -6.87 -4.11 -25.54
N SER A 99 -7.00 -5.39 -25.90
CA SER A 99 -8.20 -6.17 -25.60
C SER A 99 -8.24 -6.57 -24.12
N SER A 100 -9.43 -6.86 -23.60
CA SER A 100 -9.61 -7.36 -22.23
C SER A 100 -8.81 -8.63 -21.97
N GLU A 101 -8.73 -9.54 -22.95
CA GLU A 101 -7.98 -10.79 -22.85
C GLU A 101 -6.47 -10.55 -22.71
N GLU A 102 -5.94 -9.56 -23.43
CA GLU A 102 -4.54 -9.17 -23.33
C GLU A 102 -4.24 -8.55 -21.95
N ILE A 103 -5.09 -7.65 -21.47
CA ILE A 103 -4.97 -7.04 -20.13
C ILE A 103 -4.99 -8.12 -19.05
N GLU A 104 -5.95 -9.05 -19.12
CA GLU A 104 -6.05 -10.14 -18.15
C GLU A 104 -4.82 -11.06 -18.17
N ARG A 105 -4.28 -11.37 -19.36
CA ARG A 105 -3.04 -12.16 -19.47
C ARG A 105 -1.88 -11.45 -18.78
N ILE A 106 -1.71 -10.15 -19.03
CA ILE A 106 -0.66 -9.35 -18.39
C ILE A 106 -0.81 -9.33 -16.87
N ILE A 107 -2.03 -9.14 -16.36
CA ILE A 107 -2.31 -9.15 -14.90
C ILE A 107 -1.96 -10.52 -14.29
N ARG A 108 -2.37 -11.63 -14.93
CA ARG A 108 -2.04 -12.98 -14.46
C ARG A 108 -0.54 -13.23 -14.42
N GLU A 109 0.18 -12.82 -15.46
CA GLU A 109 1.64 -12.94 -15.51
C GLU A 109 2.33 -12.07 -14.45
N ALA A 110 1.85 -10.84 -14.23
CA ALA A 110 2.38 -9.93 -13.22
C ALA A 110 2.22 -10.48 -11.80
N TYR A 111 1.05 -11.07 -11.50
CA TYR A 111 0.79 -11.76 -10.23
C TYR A 111 1.75 -12.94 -10.02
N GLY A 112 1.94 -13.77 -11.06
CA GLY A 112 2.85 -14.90 -11.04
C GLY A 112 4.30 -14.51 -10.72
N LYS A 113 4.79 -13.42 -11.33
CA LYS A 113 6.17 -12.92 -11.15
C LYS A 113 6.40 -12.32 -9.76
N SER A 114 5.41 -11.61 -9.21
CA SER A 114 5.60 -10.74 -8.04
C SER A 114 5.13 -11.33 -6.72
N LEU A 115 4.02 -12.09 -6.71
CA LEU A 115 3.30 -12.42 -5.47
C LEU A 115 3.19 -13.93 -5.19
N THR A 116 3.74 -14.80 -6.03
CA THR A 116 3.78 -16.23 -5.73
C THR A 116 4.95 -16.54 -4.78
N PRO A 117 4.72 -17.24 -3.65
CA PRO A 117 5.81 -17.68 -2.79
C PRO A 117 6.77 -18.60 -3.57
N SER A 118 8.08 -18.48 -3.34
CA SER A 118 8.99 -19.59 -3.65
C SER A 118 8.68 -20.70 -2.66
N GLY A 119 8.35 -21.88 -3.19
CA GLY A 119 8.10 -23.08 -2.37
C GLY A 119 9.26 -23.42 -1.44
#